data_AF-A0AAN6TWZ1-F1
#
_entry.id   AF-A0AAN6TWZ1-F1
#
_cell.length_a   1.000
_cell.length_b   1.000
_cell.length_c   1.000
_cell.angle_alpha   90.00
_cell.angle_beta   90.00
_cell.angle_gamma   90.00
#
_symmetry.space_group_name_H-M   'P 1'
#
loop_
_entity.id
_entity.type
_entity.pdbx_description
1 polymer ?
#
loop_
_entity_poly.entity_id
_entity_poly.type
_entity_poly.pdbx_seq_one_letter_code
_entity_poly.pdbx_strand_id
1 'polypeptide(L)' 'LGLAHGFVSSGLFICAGGVLYDRSGTRLIYYYKGTAQVMPLFSILFFILSLGNCGVPLTLNFVGEFMSLYGTFERLPE' A
#
# COMPACT_ATOMS: atom_id res chain seq x y z
N LEU A 1 4.42 0.53 13.47
CA LEU A 1 3.28 0.24 12.58
C LEU A 1 2.39 1.45 12.31
N GLY A 2 1.75 2.04 13.34
CA GLY A 2 0.67 3.04 13.15
C GLY A 2 0.99 4.24 12.26
N LEU A 3 2.15 4.89 12.43
CA LEU A 3 2.55 6.05 11.61
C LEU A 3 2.85 5.69 10.16
N ALA A 4 3.63 4.62 9.95
CA ALA A 4 3.97 4.14 8.60
C ALA A 4 2.74 3.65 7.84
N HIS A 5 1.88 2.89 8.52
CA HIS A 5 0.64 2.36 7.95
C HIS A 5 -0.34 3.50 7.61
N GLY A 6 -0.48 4.50 8.49
CA GLY A 6 -1.33 5.66 8.25
C GLY A 6 -0.92 6.44 7.00
N PHE A 7 0.38 6.62 6.79
CA PHE A 7 0.92 7.31 5.61
C PHE A 7 0.72 6.53 4.30
N VAL A 8 1.00 5.21 4.32
CA VAL A 8 0.86 4.35 3.13
C VAL A 8 -0.61 4.13 2.76
N SER A 9 -1.48 3.89 3.75
CA SER A 9 -2.91 3.64 3.53
C SER A 9 -3.63 4.88 3.00
N SER A 10 -3.33 6.07 3.54
CA SER A 10 -3.87 7.33 3.01
C SER A 10 -3.41 7.60 1.57
N GLY A 11 -2.14 7.33 1.25
CA GLY A 11 -1.63 7.39 -0.12
C GLY A 11 -2.37 6.46 -1.10
N LEU A 12 -2.64 5.21 -0.69
CA LEU A 12 -3.43 4.24 -1.47
C LEU A 12 -4.88 4.70 -1.66
N PHE A 13 -5.51 5.24 -0.62
CA PHE A 13 -6.88 5.78 -0.70
C PHE A 13 -6.99 6.96 -1.66
N ILE A 14 -6.01 7.86 -1.67
CA ILE A 14 -5.96 8.99 -2.61
C ILE A 14 -5.75 8.48 -4.05
N CYS A 15 -4.88 7.49 -4.25
CA CYS A 15 -4.65 6.90 -5.56
C CYS A 15 -5.91 6.21 -6.11
N ALA A 16 -6.54 5.34 -5.32
CA ALA A 16 -7.70 4.57 -5.75
C ALA A 16 -9.00 5.39 -5.76
N GLY A 17 -9.28 6.14 -4.70
CA GLY A 17 -10.52 6.89 -4.51
C GLY A 17 -10.49 8.32 -5.07
N GLY A 18 -9.32 8.91 -5.24
CA GLY A 18 -9.15 10.21 -5.89
C GLY A 18 -8.90 10.04 -7.38
N VAL A 19 -7.69 9.58 -7.73
CA VAL A 19 -7.23 9.58 -9.13
C VAL A 19 -7.97 8.55 -9.99
N LEU A 20 -8.11 7.31 -9.53
CA LEU A 20 -8.78 6.26 -10.31
C LEU A 20 -10.29 6.49 -10.43
N TYR A 21 -10.92 7.03 -9.39
CA TYR A 21 -12.34 7.33 -9.39
C TYR A 21 -12.67 8.53 -10.29
N ASP A 22 -11.88 9.61 -10.22
CA ASP A 22 -12.03 10.79 -11.09
C ASP A 22 -11.91 10.42 -12.57
N ARG A 23 -11.00 9.50 -12.91
CA ARG A 23 -10.76 9.09 -14.30
C ARG A 23 -11.78 8.10 -14.85
N SER A 24 -12.20 7.11 -14.06
CA SER A 24 -13.06 6.04 -14.56
C SER A 24 -14.54 6.24 -14.22
N GLY A 25 -14.88 7.06 -13.22
CA GLY A 25 -16.26 7.27 -12.77
C GLY A 25 -16.95 6.03 -12.18
N THR A 26 -16.27 4.88 -12.15
CA THR A 26 -16.76 3.61 -11.62
C THR A 26 -15.76 3.07 -10.62
N ARG A 27 -16.23 2.37 -9.58
CA ARG A 27 -15.38 1.64 -8.60
C ARG A 27 -15.23 0.16 -8.91
N LEU A 28 -15.64 -0.27 -10.10
CA LEU A 28 -15.64 -1.68 -10.48
C LEU A 28 -14.26 -2.08 -11.02
N ILE A 29 -13.61 -3.00 -10.31
CA ILE A 29 -12.25 -3.50 -10.60
C ILE A 29 -12.14 -4.07 -12.03
N TYR A 30 -13.23 -4.65 -12.55
CA TYR A 30 -13.29 -5.19 -13.90
C TYR A 30 -12.95 -4.17 -15.00
N TYR A 31 -13.23 -2.89 -14.79
CA TYR A 31 -12.95 -1.83 -15.76
C TYR A 31 -11.53 -1.24 -15.62
N TYR A 32 -10.83 -1.51 -14.52
CA TYR A 32 -9.45 -1.04 -14.31
C TYR A 32 -8.40 -1.94 -14.99
N LYS A 33 -8.71 -2.46 -16.19
CA LYS A 33 -7.74 -3.20 -17.00
C LYS A 33 -6.93 -2.24 -17.87
N GLY A 34 -5.63 -2.46 -17.96
CA GLY A 34 -4.75 -1.66 -18.81
C GLY A 34 -4.36 -0.28 -18.25
N THR A 35 -4.68 0.03 -16.99
CA THR A 35 -4.27 1.30 -16.35
C THR A 35 -2.75 1.51 -16.38
N ALA A 36 -1.96 0.43 -16.35
CA ALA A 36 -0.51 0.50 -16.50
C ALA A 36 -0.04 1.04 -17.86
N GLN A 37 -0.80 0.83 -18.93
CA GLN A 37 -0.50 1.37 -20.26
C GLN A 37 -0.99 2.81 -20.43
N VAL A 38 -2.15 3.14 -19.85
CA VAL A 38 -2.75 4.49 -19.97
C VAL A 38 -2.06 5.49 -19.04
N MET A 39 -1.64 5.07 -17.84
CA MET A 39 -1.02 5.93 -16.83
C MET A 39 0.19 5.24 -16.17
N PRO A 40 1.34 5.14 -16.87
CA PRO A 40 2.49 4.39 -16.39
C PRO A 40 3.09 4.97 -15.10
N LEU A 41 3.20 6.30 -14.98
CA LEU A 41 3.75 6.95 -13.79
C LEU A 41 2.89 6.72 -12.54
N PHE A 42 1.56 6.79 -12.71
CA PHE A 42 0.61 6.48 -11.65
C PHE A 42 0.66 5.01 -11.25
N SER A 43 0.76 4.10 -12.22
CA SER A 43 0.87 2.67 -11.98
C SER A 43 2.13 2.31 -11.18
N ILE A 44 3.26 2.96 -11.45
CA ILE A 44 4.51 2.78 -10.69
C ILE A 44 4.34 3.26 -9.25
N LEU A 45 3.76 4.45 -9.05
CA LEU A 45 3.50 4.98 -7.71
C LEU A 45 2.58 4.07 -6.90
N PHE A 46 1.45 3.65 -7.51
CA PHE A 46 0.49 2.73 -6.90
C PHE A 46 1.13 1.38 -6.56
N PHE A 47 2.00 0.87 -7.42
CA PHE A 47 2.74 -0.36 -7.19
C PHE A 47 3.71 -0.22 -6.02
N ILE A 48 4.50 0.86 -5.94
CA ILE A 48 5.42 1.12 -4.82
C ILE A 48 4.65 1.27 -3.50
N LEU A 49 3.53 1.99 -3.49
CA LEU A 49 2.67 2.12 -2.31
C LEU A 49 2.07 0.77 -1.88
N SER A 50 1.67 -0.07 -2.83
CA SER A 50 1.16 -1.41 -2.57
C SER A 50 2.25 -2.33 -1.99
N LEU A 51 3.48 -2.26 -2.52
CA LEU A 51 4.64 -2.96 -1.94
C LEU A 51 4.97 -2.45 -0.53
N GLY A 52 4.86 -1.14 -0.31
CA GLY A 52 4.97 -0.51 1.01
C GLY A 52 3.92 -1.00 2.00
N ASN A 53 2.71 -1.30 1.53
CA ASN A 53 1.65 -1.84 2.37
C ASN A 53 1.91 -3.31 2.73
N CYS A 54 2.42 -4.11 1.79
CA CYS A 54 2.71 -5.54 1.95
C CYS A 54 3.94 -5.84 2.85
N GLY A 55 4.60 -4.82 3.41
CA GLY A 55 5.73 -5.02 4.32
C GLY A 55 6.99 -5.51 3.61
N VAL A 56 7.23 -5.12 2.35
CA VAL A 56 8.45 -5.52 1.60
C VAL A 56 9.71 -5.02 2.34
N PRO A 57 10.81 -5.80 2.38
CA PRO A 57 12.09 -5.33 2.93
C PRO A 57 12.48 -4.02 2.25
N LEU A 58 12.99 -3.06 3.03
CA LEU A 58 13.25 -1.64 2.66
C LEU A 58 12.07 -0.66 2.89
N THR A 59 10.91 -1.10 3.39
CA THR A 59 9.75 -0.22 3.64
C THR A 59 9.59 0.11 5.14
N LEU A 60 9.04 1.30 5.45
CA LEU A 60 8.77 1.73 6.84
C LEU A 60 7.76 0.80 7.55
N ASN A 61 6.87 0.16 6.80
CA ASN A 61 5.89 -0.76 7.34
C ASN A 61 6.56 -2.06 7.82
N PHE A 62 7.52 -2.58 7.04
CA PHE A 62 8.31 -3.76 7.42
C PHE A 62 9.03 -3.60 8.76
N VAL A 63 9.69 -2.45 9.00
CA VAL A 63 10.37 -2.20 10.28
C VAL A 63 9.38 -2.24 11.46
N GLY A 64 8.17 -1.71 11.24
CA GLY A 64 7.10 -1.73 12.24
C GLY A 64 6.53 -3.12 12.52
N GLU A 65 6.30 -3.92 11.48
CA GLU A 65 5.82 -5.30 11.60
C GLU A 65 6.88 -6.21 12.20
N PHE A 66 8.12 -6.09 11.73
CA PHE A 66 9.25 -6.90 12.19
C PHE A 66 9.54 -6.67 13.69
N MET A 67 9.56 -5.40 14.14
CA MET A 67 9.76 -5.10 15.55
C MET A 67 8.60 -5.58 16.43
N SER A 68 7.36 -5.52 15.91
CA SER A 68 6.18 -6.02 16.62
C SER A 68 6.19 -7.55 16.75
N LEU A 69 6.59 -8.25 15.68
CA LEU A 69 6.77 -9.70 15.71
C LEU A 69 7.89 -10.10 16.66
N TYR A 70 9.05 -9.44 16.58
CA TYR A 70 10.18 -9.67 17.49
C TYR A 70 9.78 -9.49 18.96
N GLY A 71 9.10 -8.39 19.29
CA GLY A 71 8.61 -8.14 20.65
C GLY A 71 7.56 -9.15 21.12
N THR A 72 6.79 -9.75 20.20
CA THR A 72 5.83 -10.81 20.52
C THR A 72 6.53 -12.15 20.77
N PHE A 73 7.54 -12.48 19.95
CA PHE A 73 8.41 -13.65 20.18
C PHE A 73 9.17 -13.56 21.51
N GLU A 74 9.62 -12.38 21.90
CA GLU A 74 10.31 -12.18 23.18
C GLU A 74 9.35 -12.22 24.39
N ARG A 75 8.08 -11.81 24.20
CA ARG A 75 7.04 -11.87 25.23
C ARG A 75 6.36 -13.22 25.38
N LEU A 76 6.41 -14.07 24.36
CA LEU A 76 5.95 -15.45 24.40
C LEU A 76 7.19 -16.36 24.38
N PRO A 77 8.02 -16.37 25.43
CA PRO A 77 8.89 -17.50 25.63
C PRO A 77 7.97 -18.68 25.96
N GLU A 78 8.28 -19.85 25.42
CA GLU A 78 7.96 -21.09 26.12
C GLU A 78 8.48 -20.99 27.57
#